data_AF-A0A2H1IBR4-F1
#
_entry.id   AF-A0A2H1IBR4-F1
#
_cell.length_a   1.000
_cell.length_b   1.000
_cell.length_c   1.000
_cell.angle_alpha   90.00
_cell.angle_beta   90.00
_cell.angle_gamma   90.00
#
_symmetry.space_group_name_H-M   'P 1'
#
loop_
_entity.id
_entity.type
_entity.pdbx_description
1 polymer ?
#
loop_
_entity_poly.entity_id
_entity_poly.type
_entity_poly.pdbx_seq_one_letter_code
_entity_poly.pdbx_strand_id
1 'polypeptide(L)'
;MMSPISRGSILHGLRALPEKWTAFRSGLLEFYIGPYRQTLKREQQAEDDFFSIVVLGESLGVPDPAAYYTAELMPAVWGDFHAWHRRMGLPRSPLDHIACC
;
A
#
# COMPACT_ATOMS: atom_id res chain seq x y z
N MET A 1 -6.99 -50.42 43.39
CA MET A 1 -6.93 -48.98 43.67
C MET A 1 -5.59 -48.47 43.13
N MET A 2 -5.54 -48.02 41.88
CA MET A 2 -4.38 -47.32 41.28
C MET A 2 -4.93 -46.51 40.10
N SER A 3 -4.88 -45.18 40.19
CA SER A 3 -5.46 -44.24 39.22
C SER A 3 -4.60 -44.08 37.97
N PRO A 4 -5.19 -43.86 36.76
CA PRO A 4 -4.48 -43.36 35.60
C PRO A 4 -4.79 -41.87 35.40
N ILE A 5 -3.87 -40.97 35.76
CA ILE A 5 -3.97 -39.56 35.35
C ILE A 5 -2.60 -39.07 34.90
N SER A 6 -2.61 -38.33 33.80
CA SER A 6 -1.51 -37.51 33.24
C SER A 6 -0.87 -38.04 31.95
N ARG A 7 -1.66 -38.09 30.87
CA ARG A 7 -1.12 -38.11 29.49
C ARG A 7 -1.65 -36.96 28.61
N GLY A 8 -2.58 -36.12 29.11
CA GLY A 8 -3.21 -35.03 28.35
C GLY A 8 -2.61 -33.62 28.52
N SER A 9 -1.77 -33.39 29.54
CA SER A 9 -1.28 -32.04 29.90
C SER A 9 -0.13 -31.54 29.00
N ILE A 10 0.75 -32.45 28.55
CA ILE A 10 1.99 -32.12 27.83
C ILE A 10 1.70 -31.57 26.41
N LEU A 11 0.56 -31.96 25.81
CA LEU A 11 0.19 -31.56 24.44
C LEU A 11 -0.37 -30.13 24.35
N HIS A 12 -0.89 -29.54 25.43
CA HIS A 12 -1.40 -28.16 25.42
C HIS A 12 -0.29 -27.11 25.51
N GLY A 13 0.80 -27.40 26.22
CA GLY A 13 1.93 -26.46 26.39
C GLY A 13 2.72 -26.21 25.10
N LEU A 14 2.82 -27.22 24.22
CA LEU A 14 3.55 -27.11 22.94
C LEU A 14 2.82 -26.26 21.89
N ARG A 15 1.49 -26.09 22.00
CA ARG A 15 0.70 -25.21 21.11
C ARG A 15 0.79 -23.72 21.48
N ALA A 16 1.10 -23.38 22.73
CA ALA A 16 1.13 -21.98 23.19
C ALA A 16 2.46 -21.25 22.89
N LEU A 17 3.54 -22.00 22.65
CA LEU A 17 4.85 -21.45 22.27
C LEU A 17 4.85 -20.68 20.94
N PRO A 18 4.30 -21.20 19.83
CA PRO A 18 4.26 -20.47 18.56
C PRO A 18 3.42 -19.20 18.64
N GLU A 19 2.29 -19.21 19.36
CA GLU A 19 1.41 -18.05 19.51
C GLU A 19 2.07 -16.90 20.30
N LYS A 20 2.85 -17.24 21.32
CA LYS A 20 3.62 -16.23 22.08
C LYS A 20 4.77 -15.66 21.26
N TRP A 21 5.41 -16.48 20.43
CA TRP A 21 6.49 -16.04 19.53
C TRP A 21 5.96 -15.12 18.42
N THR A 22 4.79 -15.40 17.85
CA THR A 22 4.18 -14.52 16.85
C THR A 22 3.74 -13.20 17.46
N ALA A 23 3.16 -13.20 18.67
CA ALA A 23 2.79 -11.99 19.40
C ALA A 23 4.00 -11.12 19.78
N PHE A 24 5.11 -11.75 20.17
CA PHE A 24 6.35 -11.03 20.45
C PHE A 24 6.94 -10.40 19.17
N ARG A 25 6.95 -11.15 18.07
CA ARG A 25 7.45 -10.67 16.78
C ARG A 25 6.62 -9.51 16.22
N SER A 26 5.28 -9.58 16.35
CA SER A 26 4.40 -8.49 15.92
C SER A 26 4.60 -7.23 16.76
N GLY A 27 4.78 -7.37 18.09
CA GLY A 27 5.09 -6.23 18.96
C GLY A 27 6.42 -5.56 18.62
N LEU A 28 7.47 -6.33 18.29
CA LEU A 28 8.75 -5.77 17.82
C LEU A 28 8.63 -5.06 16.47
N LEU A 29 7.89 -5.66 15.52
CA LEU A 29 7.59 -5.02 14.23
C LEU A 29 6.84 -3.70 14.42
N GLU A 30 5.83 -3.69 15.30
CA GLU A 30 5.06 -2.50 15.62
C GLU A 30 5.93 -1.39 16.22
N PHE A 31 6.82 -1.75 17.16
CA PHE A 31 7.77 -0.81 17.75
C PHE A 31 8.73 -0.21 16.72
N TYR A 32 9.17 -1.02 15.75
CA TYR A 32 10.09 -0.56 14.70
C TYR A 32 9.39 0.30 13.64
N ILE A 33 8.22 -0.11 13.16
CA ILE A 33 7.50 0.55 12.05
C ILE A 33 6.71 1.76 12.54
N GLY A 34 6.17 1.72 13.76
CA GLY A 34 5.27 2.72 14.33
C GLY A 34 5.71 4.18 14.09
N PRO A 35 6.96 4.56 14.44
CA PRO A 35 7.45 5.93 14.26
C PRO A 35 7.54 6.37 12.79
N TYR A 36 7.79 5.44 11.86
CA TYR A 36 8.03 5.74 10.46
C TYR A 36 6.76 5.66 9.59
N ARG A 37 5.61 5.27 10.15
CA ARG A 37 4.36 5.13 9.39
C ARG A 37 4.01 6.35 8.54
N GLN A 38 4.16 7.54 9.12
CA GLN A 38 3.85 8.78 8.43
C GLN A 38 4.82 9.03 7.26
N THR A 39 6.11 8.78 7.48
CA THR A 39 7.13 8.91 6.42
C THR A 39 6.88 7.90 5.32
N LEU A 40 6.67 6.62 5.66
CA LEU A 40 6.37 5.57 4.69
C LEU A 40 5.12 5.88 3.87
N LYS A 41 4.06 6.40 4.51
CA LYS A 41 2.85 6.82 3.80
C LYS A 41 3.12 7.99 2.85
N ARG A 42 3.95 8.95 3.25
CA ARG A 42 4.35 10.08 2.38
C ARG A 42 5.17 9.61 1.19
N GLU A 43 6.11 8.70 1.40
CA GLU A 43 6.93 8.14 0.31
C GLU A 43 6.08 7.32 -0.66
N GLN A 44 5.18 6.47 -0.15
CA GLN A 44 4.23 5.74 -0.99
C GLN A 44 3.38 6.69 -1.83
N GLN A 45 2.84 7.74 -1.19
CA GLN A 45 2.05 8.74 -1.91
C GLN A 45 2.87 9.50 -2.96
N ALA A 46 4.15 9.81 -2.68
CA ALA A 46 5.04 10.45 -3.64
C ALA A 46 5.34 9.53 -4.84
N GLU A 47 5.50 8.23 -4.60
CA GLU A 47 5.68 7.22 -5.64
C GLU A 47 4.42 7.08 -6.51
N ASP A 48 3.23 7.02 -5.89
CA ASP A 48 1.94 6.97 -6.59
C ASP A 48 1.70 8.24 -7.44
N ASP A 49 2.03 9.41 -6.87
CA ASP A 49 1.93 10.69 -7.57
C ASP A 49 2.91 10.76 -8.76
N PHE A 50 4.12 10.23 -8.60
CA PHE A 50 5.12 10.12 -9.67
C PHE A 50 4.68 9.18 -10.78
N PHE A 51 4.15 8.01 -10.43
CA PHE A 51 3.61 7.06 -11.41
C PHE A 51 2.49 7.70 -12.23
N SER A 52 1.59 8.44 -11.59
CA SER A 52 0.52 9.18 -12.27
C SER A 52 1.06 10.24 -13.24
N ILE A 53 2.13 10.97 -12.86
CA ILE A 53 2.79 11.94 -13.75
C ILE A 53 3.35 11.24 -14.99
N VAL A 54 4.02 10.11 -14.83
CA VAL A 54 4.60 9.37 -15.97
C VAL A 54 3.51 8.89 -16.92
N VAL A 55 2.42 8.34 -16.38
CA VAL A 55 1.28 7.87 -17.18
C VAL A 55 0.58 9.02 -17.92
N LEU A 56 0.47 10.19 -17.28
CA LEU A 56 -0.22 11.36 -17.84
C LEU A 56 0.72 12.35 -18.54
N GLY A 57 2.00 12.02 -18.72
CA GLY A 57 3.03 12.95 -19.19
C GLY A 57 2.64 13.64 -20.50
N GLU A 58 2.17 12.86 -21.47
CA GLU A 58 1.69 13.35 -22.76
C GLU A 58 0.50 14.32 -22.60
N SER A 59 -0.46 13.99 -21.72
CA SER A 59 -1.61 14.85 -21.44
C SER A 59 -1.23 16.14 -20.71
N LEU A 60 -0.11 16.14 -19.98
CA LEU A 60 0.49 17.32 -19.36
C LEU A 60 1.33 18.15 -20.36
N GLY A 61 1.42 17.72 -21.62
CA GLY A 61 2.17 18.38 -22.68
C GLY A 61 3.66 18.04 -22.71
N VAL A 62 4.09 17.01 -21.97
CA VAL A 62 5.46 16.48 -22.02
C VAL A 62 5.50 15.43 -23.12
N PRO A 63 6.24 15.65 -24.22
CA PRO A 63 6.29 14.68 -25.31
C PRO A 63 6.93 13.38 -24.81
N ASP A 64 6.16 12.30 -24.77
CA ASP A 64 6.61 11.01 -24.26
C ASP A 64 6.64 9.94 -25.39
N PRO A 65 7.84 9.44 -25.79
CA PRO A 65 7.92 8.36 -26.78
C PRO A 65 7.26 7.06 -26.29
N ALA A 66 7.06 6.90 -24.97
CA ALA A 66 6.35 5.78 -24.38
C ALA A 66 4.86 6.04 -24.15
N ALA A 67 4.31 7.19 -24.57
CA ALA A 67 2.91 7.58 -24.33
C ALA A 67 1.90 6.50 -24.73
N TYR A 68 2.16 5.81 -25.86
CA TYR A 68 1.31 4.73 -26.33
C TYR A 68 1.26 3.54 -25.35
N TYR A 69 2.40 3.18 -24.76
CA TYR A 69 2.50 2.09 -23.80
C TYR A 69 1.98 2.48 -22.42
N THR A 70 2.24 3.71 -21.98
CA THR A 70 1.79 4.20 -20.68
C THR A 70 0.28 4.43 -20.65
N ALA A 71 -0.35 4.71 -21.80
CA ALA A 71 -1.81 4.78 -21.91
C ALA A 71 -2.52 3.49 -21.46
N GLU A 72 -1.89 2.32 -21.60
CA GLU A 72 -2.45 1.03 -21.13
C GLU A 72 -2.55 0.97 -19.60
N LEU A 73 -1.76 1.78 -18.89
CA LEU A 73 -1.74 1.86 -17.43
C LEU A 73 -2.78 2.83 -16.86
N MET A 74 -3.51 3.55 -17.72
CA MET A 74 -4.57 4.48 -17.31
C MET A 74 -5.60 3.88 -16.33
N PRO A 75 -6.08 2.62 -16.51
CA PRO A 75 -7.01 2.02 -15.55
C PRO A 75 -6.43 1.85 -14.14
N ALA A 76 -5.10 1.70 -14.01
CA ALA A 76 -4.45 1.53 -12.71
C ALA A 76 -4.44 2.82 -11.89
N VAL A 77 -4.29 3.98 -12.54
CA VAL A 77 -4.28 5.29 -11.87
C VAL A 77 -5.67 5.93 -11.77
N TRP A 78 -6.64 5.41 -12.51
CA TRP A 78 -7.97 6.01 -12.63
C TRP A 78 -8.69 6.16 -11.30
N GLY A 79 -8.58 5.17 -10.39
CA GLY A 79 -9.25 5.19 -9.10
C GLY A 79 -8.88 6.38 -8.22
N ASP A 80 -7.61 6.81 -8.29
CA ASP A 80 -7.07 7.89 -7.48
C ASP A 80 -6.90 9.22 -8.24
N PHE A 81 -7.21 9.24 -9.53
CA PHE A 81 -6.99 10.38 -10.42
C PHE A 81 -7.60 11.69 -9.88
N HIS A 82 -8.85 11.65 -9.40
CA HIS A 82 -9.52 12.84 -8.86
C HIS A 82 -8.76 13.42 -7.66
N ALA A 83 -8.38 12.58 -6.72
CA ALA A 83 -7.64 13.02 -5.54
C ALA A 83 -6.24 13.50 -5.91
N TRP A 84 -5.58 12.83 -6.86
CA TRP A 84 -4.27 13.20 -7.36
C TRP A 84 -4.27 14.58 -8.03
N HIS A 85 -5.11 14.85 -9.04
CA HIS A 85 -5.04 16.12 -9.78
C HIS A 85 -5.35 17.32 -8.88
N ARG A 86 -6.22 17.11 -7.88
CA ARG A 86 -6.51 18.08 -6.80
C ARG A 86 -5.29 18.33 -5.91
N ARG A 87 -4.53 17.30 -5.52
CA ARG A 87 -3.27 17.45 -4.77
C ARG A 87 -2.20 18.17 -5.56
N MET A 88 -2.12 17.90 -6.86
CA MET A 88 -1.20 18.56 -7.79
C MET A 88 -1.57 20.03 -8.05
N GLY A 89 -2.74 20.48 -7.59
CA GLY A 89 -3.21 21.85 -7.76
C GLY A 89 -3.62 22.18 -9.20
N LEU A 90 -3.97 21.17 -9.99
CA LEU A 90 -4.42 21.38 -11.37
C LEU A 90 -5.84 21.96 -11.37
N PRO A 91 -6.09 23.08 -12.07
CA PRO A 91 -7.42 23.72 -12.07
C PRO A 91 -8.45 22.92 -12.86
N ARG A 92 -8.02 22.11 -13.83
CA ARG A 92 -8.85 21.24 -14.65
C ARG A 92 -8.17 19.88 -14.83
N SER A 93 -8.97 18.88 -15.20
CA SER A 93 -8.45 17.58 -15.66
C SER A 93 -7.42 17.78 -16.78
N PRO A 94 -6.22 17.16 -16.69
CA PRO A 94 -5.26 17.15 -17.79
C PRO A 94 -5.74 16.32 -19.00
N LEU A 95 -6.75 15.47 -18.82
CA LEU A 95 -7.33 14.71 -19.92
C LEU A 95 -8.31 15.62 -20.69
N ASP A 96 -7.95 15.99 -21.92
CA ASP A 96 -8.70 17.00 -22.69
C ASP A 96 -10.15 16.62 -23.02
N HIS A 97 -10.46 15.33 -23.09
CA HIS A 97 -11.80 14.84 -23.44
C HIS A 97 -12.60 14.30 -22.25
N ILE A 98 -12.01 14.33 -21.06
CA ILE A 98 -12.58 13.72 -19.86
C ILE A 98 -12.66 14.79 -18.77
N ALA A 99 -13.89 15.22 -18.50
CA ALA A 99 -14.16 16.07 -17.36
C ALA A 99 -14.02 15.24 -16.07
N CYS A 100 -13.12 15.67 -15.18
CA CYS A 100 -13.03 15.17 -13.82
C CYS A 100 -13.28 16.34 -12.87
N CYS A 101 -14.55 16.76 -12.80
CA CYS A 101 -15.25 17.59 -11.80
C CYS A 101 -16.67 17.83 -12.34
#